data_AF-A0A3B8SYJ9-F1
#
_entry.id   AF-A0A3B8SYJ9-F1
#
_cell.length_a   1.000
_cell.length_b   1.000
_cell.length_c   1.000
_cell.angle_alpha   90.00
_cell.angle_beta   90.00
_cell.angle_gamma   90.00
#
_symmetry.space_group_name_H-M   'P 1'
#
loop_
_entity.id
_entity.type
_entity.pdbx_description
1 polymer ?
#
loop_
_entity_poly.entity_id
_entity_poly.type
_entity_poly.pdbx_seq_one_letter_code
_entity_poly.pdbx_strand_id
1 'polypeptide(L)'
;MNIENIQKALLECYSKDLCYPKIQNYWNENNKCFGMCAITSLIINDYFDGDICKIHVDGISHYFNLIDNKIIDLTSSQFNHEIDYNDYQIMDKQKMLTDDTKNRYNILKTGLIKELLKQIDEKVYSCKSCDKLVDKFPNDATVFLGKDNDIVLVGEAPANNGWRKSHKLWCDINGKVLPSGIILQKLFNIINRDIFETTFIESVKCYPLERKNLKVCSINCRSLMLEQLSILKPKLIITLGEFPTRNLLNFKFSKFSDVVGNIYEVDGYKILPIYHPSPISPKSYKDNVPIFEKLNLTL
;
A
#
# COMPACT_ATOMS: atom_id res chain seq x y z
N MET A 1 -7.67 9.31 0.00
CA MET A 1 -7.06 9.20 1.35
C MET A 1 -7.25 10.53 2.07
N ASN A 2 -7.67 10.51 3.34
CA ASN A 2 -8.03 11.71 4.10
C ASN A 2 -6.95 12.01 5.16
N ILE A 3 -6.47 13.25 5.23
CA ILE A 3 -5.50 13.75 6.22
C ILE A 3 -5.99 13.47 7.65
N GLU A 4 -7.28 13.69 7.96
CA GLU A 4 -7.83 13.45 9.30
C GLU A 4 -7.72 11.98 9.72
N ASN A 5 -7.92 11.05 8.78
CA ASN A 5 -7.80 9.63 9.06
C ASN A 5 -6.33 9.23 9.28
N ILE A 6 -5.42 9.81 8.48
CA ILE A 6 -3.97 9.63 8.68
C ILE A 6 -3.56 10.17 10.05
N GLN A 7 -4.04 11.35 10.46
CA GLN A 7 -3.72 11.93 11.76
C GLN A 7 -4.14 11.00 12.90
N LYS A 8 -5.36 10.46 12.87
CA LYS A 8 -5.85 9.50 13.88
C LYS A 8 -4.97 8.25 13.91
N ALA A 9 -4.70 7.66 12.75
CA ALA A 9 -3.85 6.47 12.66
C ALA A 9 -2.40 6.73 13.11
N LEU A 10 -1.85 7.91 12.83
CA LEU A 10 -0.51 8.32 13.29
C LEU A 10 -0.46 8.43 14.82
N LEU A 11 -1.49 8.98 15.46
CA LEU A 11 -1.55 9.09 16.93
C LEU A 11 -1.54 7.73 17.63
N GLU A 12 -2.14 6.70 17.02
CA GLU A 12 -2.06 5.31 17.51
C GLU A 12 -0.66 4.71 17.32
N CYS A 13 0.11 5.20 16.33
CA CYS A 13 1.46 4.69 16.02
C CYS A 13 2.58 5.42 16.78
N TYR A 14 2.35 6.63 17.27
CA TYR A 14 3.37 7.40 17.98
C TYR A 14 3.77 6.72 19.28
N SER A 15 5.08 6.64 19.50
CA SER A 15 5.67 6.05 20.69
C SER A 15 6.93 6.79 21.10
N LYS A 16 7.34 6.63 22.36
CA LYS A 16 8.59 7.20 22.87
C LYS A 16 9.79 6.86 21.97
N ASP A 17 9.86 5.65 21.41
CA ASP A 17 10.99 5.19 20.59
C ASP A 17 11.09 5.89 19.21
N LEU A 18 10.00 6.51 18.75
CA LEU A 18 9.95 7.27 17.49
C LEU A 18 10.21 8.76 17.70
N CYS A 19 10.19 9.23 18.94
CA CYS A 19 10.52 10.62 19.28
C CYS A 19 11.98 10.93 18.94
N TYR A 20 12.25 12.17 18.54
CA TYR A 20 13.60 12.62 18.27
C TYR A 20 14.53 12.38 19.49
N PRO A 21 15.66 11.65 19.34
CA PRO A 21 16.42 11.12 20.48
C PRO A 21 16.84 12.14 21.53
N LYS A 22 17.18 13.37 21.12
CA LYS A 22 17.64 14.42 22.05
C LYS A 22 16.57 14.92 23.01
N ILE A 23 15.30 14.71 22.69
CA ILE A 23 14.15 15.20 23.45
C ILE A 23 13.22 14.07 23.91
N GLN A 24 13.64 12.83 23.73
CA GLN A 24 12.87 11.63 24.04
C GLN A 24 12.44 11.55 25.52
N ASN A 25 13.22 12.13 26.44
CA ASN A 25 12.90 12.17 27.87
C ASN A 25 11.68 13.06 28.21
N TYR A 26 11.28 13.95 27.31
CA TYR A 26 10.13 14.84 27.51
C TYR A 26 8.84 14.30 26.85
N TRP A 27 8.96 13.26 26.01
CA TRP A 27 7.80 12.59 25.41
C TRP A 27 6.96 11.85 26.45
N ASN A 28 5.64 11.95 26.35
CA ASN A 28 4.70 11.25 27.22
C ASN A 28 3.34 11.04 26.54
N GLU A 29 2.49 10.18 27.10
CA GLU A 29 1.17 9.82 26.54
C GLU A 29 0.20 11.00 26.40
N ASN A 30 0.35 12.05 27.21
CA ASN A 30 -0.47 13.26 27.10
C ASN A 30 0.02 14.20 25.99
N ASN A 31 1.24 13.99 25.47
CA ASN A 31 1.81 14.75 24.36
C ASN A 31 2.56 13.83 23.39
N LYS A 32 1.80 12.97 22.68
CA LYS A 32 2.35 12.00 21.72
C LYS A 32 3.04 12.65 20.51
N CYS A 33 2.66 13.87 20.16
CA CYS A 33 3.20 14.59 18.99
C CYS A 33 4.62 15.13 19.22
N PHE A 34 5.06 15.25 20.47
CA PHE A 34 6.35 15.86 20.81
C PHE A 34 7.52 15.14 20.12
N GLY A 35 8.29 15.87 19.32
CA GLY A 35 9.44 15.31 18.59
C GLY A 35 9.09 14.39 17.40
N MET A 36 7.83 14.38 16.94
CA MET A 36 7.37 13.60 15.78
C MET A 36 7.30 14.40 14.47
N CYS A 37 7.46 15.73 14.52
CA CYS A 37 7.17 16.65 13.41
C CYS A 37 7.93 16.33 12.11
N ALA A 38 9.23 16.02 12.19
CA ALA A 38 10.04 15.71 11.02
C ALA A 38 9.58 14.43 10.30
N ILE A 39 9.38 13.33 11.02
CA ILE A 39 8.94 12.06 10.41
C ILE A 39 7.48 12.10 9.96
N THR A 40 6.65 12.89 10.63
CA THR A 40 5.25 13.10 10.25
C THR A 40 5.13 13.92 8.97
N SER A 41 5.88 15.03 8.86
CA SER A 41 5.88 15.85 7.64
C SER A 41 6.42 15.12 6.42
N LEU A 42 7.38 14.21 6.60
CA LEU A 42 7.84 13.29 5.55
C LEU A 42 6.72 12.36 5.06
N ILE A 43 5.93 11.79 5.99
CA ILE A 43 4.80 10.91 5.64
C ILE A 43 3.68 11.69 4.93
N ILE A 44 3.35 12.88 5.40
CA ILE A 44 2.30 13.69 4.78
C ILE A 44 2.72 14.15 3.38
N ASN A 45 3.97 14.58 3.22
CA ASN A 45 4.54 14.88 1.90
C ASN A 45 4.53 13.65 0.98
N ASP A 46 4.80 12.46 1.50
CA ASP A 46 4.73 11.21 0.74
C ASP A 46 3.35 10.91 0.18
N TYR A 47 2.27 11.34 0.83
CA TYR A 47 0.91 11.03 0.40
C TYR A 47 0.25 12.15 -0.41
N PHE A 48 0.57 13.40 -0.10
CA PHE A 48 -0.11 14.58 -0.65
C PHE A 48 0.81 15.53 -1.42
N ASP A 49 2.08 15.16 -1.60
CA ASP A 49 3.11 16.00 -2.23
C ASP A 49 3.26 17.35 -1.50
N GLY A 50 3.48 18.45 -2.22
CA GLY A 50 3.70 19.78 -1.64
C GLY A 50 5.11 19.98 -1.06
N ASP A 51 5.26 21.03 -0.25
CA ASP A 51 6.53 21.39 0.37
C ASP A 51 6.58 20.95 1.84
N ILE A 52 7.79 20.62 2.31
CA ILE A 52 8.07 20.48 3.73
C ILE A 52 8.67 21.80 4.20
N CYS A 53 8.10 22.38 5.25
CA CYS A 53 8.52 23.65 5.81
C CYS A 53 9.12 23.46 7.20
N LYS A 54 10.01 24.38 7.58
CA LYS A 54 10.64 24.43 8.89
C LYS A 54 10.53 25.83 9.49
N ILE A 55 10.18 25.89 10.77
CA ILE A 55 10.24 27.08 11.62
C ILE A 55 10.93 26.74 12.95
N HIS A 56 11.15 27.75 13.80
CA HIS A 56 11.54 27.55 15.19
C HIS A 56 10.42 27.99 16.10
N VAL A 57 9.96 27.09 16.98
CA VAL A 57 8.95 27.35 18.01
C VAL A 57 9.59 27.04 19.34
N ASP A 58 9.56 27.98 20.29
CA ASP A 58 10.24 27.86 21.59
C ASP A 58 11.73 27.47 21.51
N GLY A 59 12.42 27.94 20.46
CA GLY A 59 13.82 27.63 20.21
C GLY A 59 14.09 26.23 19.64
N ILE A 60 13.04 25.44 19.37
CA ILE A 60 13.15 24.09 18.80
C ILE A 60 12.73 24.12 17.33
N SER A 61 13.46 23.39 16.49
CA SER A 61 13.08 23.18 15.09
C SER A 61 11.77 22.41 14.98
N HIS A 62 10.81 22.96 14.23
CA HIS A 62 9.51 22.34 14.00
C HIS A 62 9.21 22.24 12.50
N TYR A 63 8.63 21.11 12.09
CA TYR A 63 8.40 20.78 10.68
C TYR A 63 6.92 20.54 10.41
N PHE A 64 6.45 21.03 9.27
CA PHE A 64 5.07 20.91 8.80
C PHE A 64 5.03 20.89 7.27
N ASN A 65 3.85 20.75 6.68
CA ASN A 65 3.67 20.75 5.23
C ASN A 65 2.93 21.99 4.75
N LEU A 66 3.27 22.44 3.55
CA LEU A 66 2.50 23.40 2.77
C LEU A 66 1.94 22.68 1.55
N ILE A 67 0.62 22.46 1.53
CA ILE A 67 -0.10 21.73 0.47
C ILE A 67 -1.16 22.66 -0.08
N ASP A 68 -1.13 22.96 -1.37
CA ASP A 68 -2.04 23.91 -2.03
C ASP A 68 -2.15 25.26 -1.28
N ASN A 69 -1.00 25.80 -0.85
CA ASN A 69 -0.88 27.02 -0.03
C ASN A 69 -1.57 26.96 1.35
N LYS A 70 -1.91 25.77 1.83
CA LYS A 70 -2.48 25.55 3.18
C LYS A 70 -1.45 24.88 4.08
N ILE A 71 -1.33 25.41 5.29
CA ILE A 71 -0.49 24.82 6.34
C ILE A 71 -1.18 23.55 6.84
N ILE A 72 -0.45 22.45 6.79
CA ILE A 72 -0.84 21.16 7.33
C ILE A 72 0.20 20.76 8.38
N ASP A 73 -0.17 20.89 9.64
CA ASP A 73 0.66 20.51 10.79
C ASP A 73 -0.10 19.57 11.71
N LEU A 74 0.21 18.28 11.60
CA LEU A 74 -0.42 17.24 12.42
C LEU A 74 0.23 17.09 13.80
N THR A 75 1.23 17.90 14.10
CA THR A 75 2.02 17.84 15.33
C THR A 75 2.03 19.17 16.09
N SER A 76 1.19 20.13 15.70
CA SER A 76 1.06 21.44 16.35
C SER A 76 0.65 21.32 17.82
N SER A 77 -0.13 20.29 18.15
CA SER A 77 -0.57 20.00 19.53
C SER A 77 0.57 19.65 20.49
N GLN A 78 1.81 19.58 20.02
CA GLN A 78 2.97 19.44 20.91
C GLN A 78 3.30 20.72 21.68
N PHE A 79 2.78 21.86 21.21
CA PHE A 79 2.92 23.17 21.84
C PHE A 79 1.61 23.57 22.53
N ASN A 80 1.72 24.36 23.60
CA ASN A 80 0.57 24.78 24.42
C ASN A 80 -0.04 26.11 23.98
N HIS A 81 0.29 26.60 22.78
CA HIS A 81 -0.20 27.86 22.22
C HIS A 81 -0.29 27.78 20.69
N GLU A 82 -0.94 28.77 20.07
CA GLU A 82 -0.98 28.90 18.62
C GLU A 82 0.43 29.19 18.07
N ILE A 83 0.75 28.58 16.94
CA ILE A 83 2.05 28.74 16.29
C ILE A 83 1.94 29.85 15.25
N ASP A 84 2.87 30.80 15.30
CA ASP A 84 3.08 31.72 14.20
C ASP A 84 3.93 31.01 13.11
N TYR A 85 3.32 30.80 11.95
CA TYR A 85 3.97 30.13 10.82
C TYR A 85 4.63 31.12 9.83
N ASN A 86 4.81 32.38 10.22
CA ASN A 86 5.60 33.33 9.45
C ASN A 86 7.08 32.89 9.34
N ASP A 87 7.79 33.39 8.32
CA ASP A 87 9.24 33.20 8.12
C ASP A 87 9.72 31.75 8.03
N TYR A 88 8.87 30.84 7.54
CA TYR A 88 9.26 29.45 7.32
C TYR A 88 10.30 29.29 6.21
N GLN A 89 11.09 28.23 6.33
CA GLN A 89 12.04 27.80 5.31
C GLN A 89 11.53 26.55 4.61
N ILE A 90 11.54 26.54 3.28
CA ILE A 90 11.28 25.30 2.51
C ILE A 90 12.50 24.38 2.64
N MET A 91 12.23 23.13 3.00
CA MET A 91 13.24 22.13 3.28
C MET A 91 13.39 21.15 2.11
N ASP A 92 14.65 20.81 1.82
CA ASP A 92 14.95 19.68 0.94
C ASP A 92 14.77 18.37 1.70
N LYS A 93 13.80 17.57 1.24
CA LYS A 93 13.47 16.25 1.78
C LYS A 93 14.69 15.33 1.93
N GLN A 94 15.62 15.33 0.97
CA GLN A 94 16.80 14.46 1.02
C GLN A 94 17.74 14.86 2.17
N LYS A 95 17.82 16.15 2.49
CA LYS A 95 18.64 16.65 3.59
C LYS A 95 18.06 16.33 4.97
N MET A 96 16.76 16.08 5.06
CA MET A 96 16.10 15.68 6.31
C MET A 96 16.34 14.20 6.66
N LEU A 97 16.61 13.34 5.67
CA LEU A 97 16.71 11.89 5.81
C LEU A 97 18.09 11.44 6.30
N THR A 98 18.49 11.91 7.49
CA THR A 98 19.60 11.28 8.24
C THR A 98 19.29 9.82 8.58
N ASP A 99 20.29 9.00 8.91
CA ASP A 99 20.08 7.58 9.24
C ASP A 99 19.03 7.38 10.35
N ASP A 100 19.09 8.19 11.41
CA ASP A 100 18.09 8.20 12.49
C ASP A 100 16.69 8.57 11.98
N THR A 101 16.58 9.69 11.26
CA THR A 101 15.28 10.18 10.77
C THR A 101 14.66 9.18 9.82
N LYS A 102 15.46 8.61 8.91
CA LYS A 102 15.04 7.59 7.95
C LYS A 102 14.55 6.33 8.65
N ASN A 103 15.26 5.86 9.67
CA ASN A 103 14.84 4.69 10.44
C ASN A 103 13.49 4.92 11.15
N ARG A 104 13.35 6.03 11.90
CA ARG A 104 12.10 6.37 12.60
C ARG A 104 10.94 6.60 11.63
N TYR A 105 11.19 7.27 10.51
CA TYR A 105 10.22 7.45 9.43
C TYR A 105 9.74 6.10 8.86
N ASN A 106 10.64 5.15 8.57
CA ASN A 106 10.26 3.85 8.02
C ASN A 106 9.41 3.03 9.00
N ILE A 107 9.75 3.06 10.30
CA ILE A 107 8.97 2.39 11.35
C ILE A 107 7.58 3.03 11.45
N LEU A 108 7.50 4.36 11.55
CA LEU A 108 6.23 5.09 11.64
C LEU A 108 5.36 4.84 10.39
N LYS A 109 5.94 4.89 9.19
CA LYS A 109 5.24 4.62 7.93
C LYS A 109 4.68 3.20 7.89
N THR A 110 5.45 2.22 8.34
CA THR A 110 5.00 0.82 8.43
C THR A 110 3.84 0.67 9.42
N GLY A 111 3.93 1.33 10.59
CA GLY A 111 2.85 1.36 11.58
C GLY A 111 1.58 1.98 11.01
N LEU A 112 1.69 3.15 10.37
CA LEU A 112 0.59 3.85 9.74
C LEU A 112 -0.11 2.98 8.68
N ILE A 113 0.65 2.35 7.78
CA ILE A 113 0.10 1.47 6.75
C ILE A 113 -0.70 0.32 7.39
N LYS A 114 -0.15 -0.32 8.43
CA LYS A 114 -0.83 -1.41 9.14
C LYS A 114 -2.14 -0.93 9.79
N GLU A 115 -2.12 0.22 10.45
CA GLU A 115 -3.30 0.76 11.11
C GLU A 115 -4.40 1.16 10.11
N LEU A 116 -4.02 1.79 8.99
CA LEU A 116 -4.98 2.13 7.94
C LEU A 116 -5.55 0.89 7.23
N LEU A 117 -4.73 -0.14 6.99
CA LEU A 117 -5.19 -1.40 6.38
C LEU A 117 -6.13 -2.17 7.30
N LYS A 118 -5.86 -2.18 8.61
CA LYS A 118 -6.73 -2.81 9.62
C LYS A 118 -8.16 -2.24 9.56
N GLN A 119 -8.31 -0.93 9.38
CA GLN A 119 -9.64 -0.31 9.19
C GLN A 119 -10.35 -0.83 7.93
N ILE A 120 -9.60 -1.17 6.87
CA ILE A 120 -10.18 -1.79 5.67
C ILE A 120 -10.52 -3.26 5.93
N ASP A 121 -9.69 -4.00 6.66
CA ASP A 121 -9.98 -5.39 7.02
C ASP A 121 -11.28 -5.50 7.83
N GLU A 122 -11.55 -4.55 8.74
CA GLU A 122 -12.83 -4.44 9.46
C GLU A 122 -14.03 -4.16 8.51
N LYS A 123 -13.84 -3.31 7.49
CA LYS A 123 -14.85 -3.09 6.44
C LYS A 123 -15.08 -4.37 5.62
N VAL A 124 -14.03 -5.11 5.29
CA VAL A 124 -14.15 -6.40 4.58
C VAL A 124 -14.92 -7.41 5.44
N TYR A 125 -14.55 -7.52 6.72
CA TYR A 125 -15.18 -8.45 7.65
C TYR A 125 -16.64 -8.10 7.94
N SER A 126 -17.05 -6.84 7.88
CA SER A 126 -18.46 -6.44 8.04
C SER A 126 -19.26 -6.43 6.72
N CYS A 127 -18.58 -6.46 5.57
CA CYS A 127 -19.22 -6.39 4.25
C CYS A 127 -20.20 -7.55 3.98
N LYS A 128 -21.30 -7.22 3.30
CA LYS A 128 -22.37 -8.16 2.88
C LYS A 128 -22.74 -8.03 1.40
N SER A 129 -22.04 -7.22 0.61
CA SER A 129 -22.44 -6.87 -0.77
C SER A 129 -22.50 -8.06 -1.73
N CYS A 130 -21.77 -9.15 -1.46
CA CYS A 130 -21.80 -10.37 -2.26
C CYS A 130 -22.59 -11.51 -1.60
N ASP A 131 -22.89 -11.41 -0.30
CA ASP A 131 -23.67 -12.36 0.50
C ASP A 131 -23.47 -13.84 0.10
N LYS A 132 -24.53 -14.51 -0.37
CA LYS A 132 -24.55 -15.94 -0.75
C LYS A 132 -23.68 -16.31 -1.96
N LEU A 133 -23.07 -15.34 -2.64
CA LEU A 133 -22.22 -15.59 -3.81
C LEU A 133 -20.79 -16.02 -3.43
N VAL A 134 -20.41 -15.82 -2.17
CA VAL A 134 -19.03 -16.00 -1.70
C VAL A 134 -18.98 -16.80 -0.40
N ASP A 135 -17.87 -17.50 -0.20
CA ASP A 135 -17.38 -17.87 1.13
C ASP A 135 -16.54 -16.69 1.66
N LYS A 136 -16.84 -16.24 2.88
CA LYS A 136 -16.32 -14.98 3.41
C LYS A 136 -14.84 -15.11 3.78
N PHE A 137 -14.07 -14.05 3.55
CA PHE A 137 -12.73 -13.97 4.10
C PHE A 137 -12.82 -13.96 5.64
N PRO A 138 -11.93 -14.67 6.37
CA PRO A 138 -11.91 -14.61 7.82
C PRO A 138 -11.67 -13.17 8.32
N ASN A 139 -11.90 -12.94 9.61
CA ASN A 139 -11.55 -11.66 10.25
C ASN A 139 -10.02 -11.55 10.38
N ASP A 140 -9.34 -11.21 9.29
CA ASP A 140 -7.89 -11.18 9.20
C ASP A 140 -7.40 -10.22 8.10
N ALA A 141 -6.09 -10.01 8.03
CA ALA A 141 -5.42 -9.15 7.06
C ALA A 141 -5.71 -9.59 5.61
N THR A 142 -6.27 -8.67 4.83
CA THR A 142 -6.58 -8.88 3.41
C THR A 142 -5.48 -8.37 2.47
N VAL A 143 -4.37 -7.90 3.05
CA VAL A 143 -3.14 -7.48 2.36
C VAL A 143 -1.96 -8.22 2.98
N PHE A 144 -1.14 -8.84 2.15
CA PHE A 144 0.19 -9.24 2.56
C PHE A 144 1.16 -8.09 2.31
N LEU A 145 1.83 -7.62 3.35
CA LEU A 145 2.90 -6.62 3.24
C LEU A 145 4.24 -7.32 3.03
N GLY A 146 4.86 -7.04 1.89
CA GLY A 146 6.22 -7.46 1.57
C GLY A 146 7.29 -6.58 2.20
N LYS A 147 8.51 -6.69 1.67
CA LYS A 147 9.67 -5.88 2.09
C LYS A 147 9.47 -4.38 1.84
N ASP A 148 8.79 -4.05 0.74
CA ASP A 148 8.41 -2.71 0.34
C ASP A 148 7.09 -2.76 -0.45
N ASN A 149 6.56 -1.59 -0.81
CA ASN A 149 5.36 -1.46 -1.62
C ASN A 149 5.65 -0.92 -3.02
N ASP A 150 6.91 -0.95 -3.49
CA ASP A 150 7.24 -0.40 -4.81
C ASP A 150 6.52 -1.17 -5.93
N ILE A 151 6.42 -2.50 -5.77
CA ILE A 151 5.62 -3.37 -6.63
C ILE A 151 4.50 -4.00 -5.78
N VAL A 152 3.25 -3.78 -6.19
CA VAL A 152 2.08 -4.46 -5.61
C VAL A 152 1.47 -5.38 -6.64
N LEU A 153 1.35 -6.65 -6.28
CA LEU A 153 0.66 -7.66 -7.06
C LEU A 153 -0.84 -7.62 -6.76
N VAL A 154 -1.68 -7.58 -7.79
CA VAL A 154 -3.15 -7.62 -7.65
C VAL A 154 -3.68 -8.89 -8.30
N GLY A 155 -4.01 -9.85 -7.43
CA GLY A 155 -4.68 -11.09 -7.78
C GLY A 155 -6.16 -10.90 -8.10
N GLU A 156 -6.80 -11.99 -8.45
CA GLU A 156 -8.20 -12.00 -8.86
C GLU A 156 -9.16 -12.17 -7.68
N ALA A 157 -9.02 -13.28 -6.95
CA ALA A 157 -9.78 -13.64 -5.76
C ALA A 157 -9.02 -14.73 -4.97
N PRO A 158 -9.19 -14.79 -3.63
CA PRO A 158 -8.53 -15.81 -2.82
C PRO A 158 -8.90 -17.22 -3.25
N ALA A 159 -7.94 -18.14 -3.33
CA ALA A 159 -8.20 -19.54 -3.66
C ALA A 159 -8.90 -20.32 -2.52
N ASN A 160 -9.56 -21.46 -2.85
CA ASN A 160 -10.25 -22.29 -1.85
C ASN A 160 -9.36 -22.70 -0.66
N ASN A 161 -8.17 -23.21 -0.99
CA ASN A 161 -7.20 -23.73 -0.02
C ASN A 161 -5.87 -22.96 -0.08
N GLY A 162 -5.92 -21.67 -0.43
CA GLY A 162 -4.73 -20.83 -0.52
C GLY A 162 -4.51 -19.97 0.71
N TRP A 163 -3.89 -18.81 0.52
CA TRP A 163 -3.46 -17.90 1.58
C TRP A 163 -4.57 -17.44 2.52
N ARG A 164 -5.84 -17.42 2.09
CA ARG A 164 -6.97 -17.12 2.99
C ARG A 164 -7.14 -18.11 4.15
N LYS A 165 -6.62 -19.33 4.00
CA LYS A 165 -6.69 -20.40 5.01
C LYS A 165 -5.31 -20.69 5.62
N SER A 166 -4.25 -20.58 4.82
CA SER A 166 -2.89 -20.88 5.27
C SER A 166 -2.20 -19.67 5.92
N HIS A 167 -2.72 -18.46 5.70
CA HIS A 167 -2.09 -17.17 6.05
C HIS A 167 -0.68 -17.00 5.48
N LYS A 168 -0.34 -17.80 4.45
CA LYS A 168 0.95 -17.80 3.77
C LYS A 168 0.75 -17.57 2.29
N LEU A 169 1.48 -16.58 1.76
CA LEU A 169 1.44 -16.27 0.34
C LEU A 169 1.76 -17.48 -0.50
N TRP A 170 0.92 -17.70 -1.52
CA TRP A 170 1.09 -18.75 -2.52
C TRP A 170 1.24 -20.16 -1.96
N CYS A 171 0.84 -20.42 -0.72
CA CYS A 171 0.97 -21.72 -0.08
C CYS A 171 -0.39 -22.26 0.35
N ASP A 172 -0.53 -23.58 0.30
CA ASP A 172 -1.65 -24.26 0.94
C ASP A 172 -1.44 -24.41 2.46
N ILE A 173 -2.43 -24.99 3.14
CA ILE A 173 -2.41 -25.22 4.60
C ILE A 173 -1.29 -26.15 5.07
N ASN A 174 -0.72 -26.96 4.17
CA ASN A 174 0.40 -27.86 4.47
C ASN A 174 1.75 -27.20 4.19
N GLY A 175 1.76 -25.92 3.80
CA GLY A 175 2.98 -25.19 3.44
C GLY A 175 3.51 -25.51 2.04
N LYS A 176 2.75 -26.22 1.20
CA LYS A 176 3.16 -26.49 -0.18
C LYS A 176 2.89 -25.27 -1.04
N VAL A 177 3.89 -24.84 -1.80
CA VAL A 177 3.76 -23.76 -2.77
C VAL A 177 2.79 -24.17 -3.89
N LEU A 178 1.79 -23.32 -4.13
CA LEU A 178 0.81 -23.46 -5.19
C LEU A 178 1.47 -23.29 -6.57
N PRO A 179 0.98 -23.98 -7.61
CA PRO A 179 1.58 -23.89 -8.93
C PRO A 179 1.70 -22.47 -9.49
N SER A 180 0.72 -21.60 -9.22
CA SER A 180 0.78 -20.17 -9.59
C SER A 180 1.96 -19.45 -8.94
N GLY A 181 2.28 -19.75 -7.67
CA GLY A 181 3.43 -19.18 -6.97
C GLY A 181 4.76 -19.63 -7.55
N ILE A 182 4.87 -20.91 -7.95
CA ILE A 182 6.06 -21.44 -8.61
C ILE A 182 6.32 -20.71 -9.94
N ILE A 183 5.27 -20.53 -10.75
CA ILE A 183 5.39 -19.82 -12.03
C ILE A 183 5.72 -18.34 -11.81
N LEU A 184 5.05 -17.69 -10.85
CA LEU A 184 5.28 -16.28 -10.58
C LEU A 184 6.70 -16.04 -10.04
N GLN A 185 7.23 -16.92 -9.18
CA GLN A 185 8.63 -16.83 -8.73
C GLN A 185 9.62 -16.92 -9.90
N LYS A 186 9.38 -17.81 -10.87
CA LYS A 186 10.24 -17.90 -12.06
C LYS A 186 10.26 -16.59 -12.85
N LEU A 187 9.11 -15.92 -12.96
CA LEU A 187 9.02 -14.61 -13.64
C LEU A 187 9.73 -13.52 -12.82
N PHE A 188 9.56 -13.51 -11.50
CA PHE A 188 10.20 -12.53 -10.62
C PHE A 188 11.72 -12.69 -10.50
N ASN A 189 12.24 -13.91 -10.68
CA ASN A 189 13.68 -14.13 -10.81
C ASN A 189 14.29 -13.32 -11.98
N ILE A 190 13.54 -13.08 -13.06
CA ILE A 190 14.01 -12.29 -14.22
C ILE A 190 14.30 -10.84 -13.82
N ILE A 191 13.56 -10.30 -12.84
CA ILE A 191 13.72 -8.94 -12.30
C ILE A 191 14.43 -8.93 -10.94
N ASN A 192 15.13 -10.01 -10.59
CA ASN A 192 15.89 -10.17 -9.34
C ASN A 192 15.06 -9.89 -8.07
N ARG A 193 13.81 -10.38 -8.01
CA ARG A 193 12.92 -10.23 -6.86
C ARG A 193 12.36 -11.56 -6.34
N ASP A 194 11.94 -11.56 -5.08
CA ASP A 194 11.25 -12.66 -4.42
C ASP A 194 9.74 -12.36 -4.31
N ILE A 195 8.90 -13.23 -4.85
CA ILE A 195 7.43 -13.07 -4.79
C ILE A 195 6.87 -13.27 -3.38
N PHE A 196 7.57 -14.00 -2.51
CA PHE A 196 7.17 -14.23 -1.13
C PHE A 196 7.50 -13.04 -0.23
N GLU A 197 8.35 -12.11 -0.70
CA GLU A 197 8.62 -10.81 -0.08
C GLU A 197 7.94 -9.63 -0.80
N THR A 198 7.04 -9.91 -1.76
CA THR A 198 6.35 -8.86 -2.53
C THR A 198 4.95 -8.61 -1.98
N THR A 199 4.57 -7.33 -1.83
CA THR A 199 3.23 -6.95 -1.38
C THR A 199 2.15 -7.46 -2.34
N PHE A 200 1.12 -8.08 -1.79
CA PHE A 200 0.08 -8.75 -2.55
C PHE A 200 -1.31 -8.47 -1.99
N ILE A 201 -2.26 -8.19 -2.88
CA ILE A 201 -3.68 -8.04 -2.58
C ILE A 201 -4.52 -8.78 -3.63
N GLU A 202 -5.75 -9.13 -3.29
CA GLU A 202 -6.73 -9.68 -4.25
C GLU A 202 -7.72 -8.60 -4.69
N SER A 203 -8.15 -8.58 -5.95
CA SER A 203 -9.18 -7.63 -6.40
C SER A 203 -10.52 -7.87 -5.72
N VAL A 204 -10.90 -9.15 -5.59
CA VAL A 204 -12.04 -9.60 -4.77
C VAL A 204 -11.53 -10.08 -3.42
N LYS A 205 -12.18 -9.68 -2.32
CA LYS A 205 -11.69 -10.01 -0.96
C LYS A 205 -12.14 -11.37 -0.45
N CYS A 206 -13.31 -11.85 -0.90
CA CYS A 206 -13.88 -13.14 -0.49
C CYS A 206 -13.74 -14.19 -1.61
N TYR A 207 -13.90 -15.47 -1.29
CA TYR A 207 -13.82 -16.55 -2.28
C TYR A 207 -15.16 -16.73 -3.01
N PRO A 208 -15.27 -16.47 -4.32
CA PRO A 208 -16.50 -16.71 -5.06
C PRO A 208 -16.82 -18.21 -5.17
N LEU A 209 -18.05 -18.60 -4.83
CA LEU A 209 -18.49 -20.02 -4.89
C LEU A 209 -18.55 -20.55 -6.33
N GLU A 210 -18.82 -19.68 -7.29
CA GLU A 210 -18.85 -20.00 -8.71
C GLU A 210 -18.05 -18.97 -9.54
N ARG A 211 -17.42 -19.42 -10.62
CA ARG A 211 -16.64 -18.54 -11.53
C ARG A 211 -17.45 -17.35 -12.05
N LYS A 212 -18.74 -17.55 -12.36
CA LYS A 212 -19.64 -16.51 -12.88
C LYS A 212 -19.85 -15.35 -11.89
N ASN A 213 -19.71 -15.61 -10.58
CA ASN A 213 -19.91 -14.62 -9.53
C ASN A 213 -18.78 -13.60 -9.48
N LEU A 214 -17.61 -13.95 -10.02
CA LEU A 214 -16.41 -13.13 -9.96
C LEU A 214 -16.64 -11.72 -10.53
N LYS A 215 -17.38 -11.58 -11.63
CA LYS A 215 -17.69 -10.28 -12.23
C LYS A 215 -18.40 -9.34 -11.25
N VAL A 216 -19.43 -9.84 -10.58
CA VAL A 216 -20.21 -9.05 -9.60
C VAL A 216 -19.36 -8.75 -8.38
N CYS A 217 -18.63 -9.75 -7.87
CA CYS A 217 -17.77 -9.57 -6.69
C CYS A 217 -16.64 -8.57 -6.96
N SER A 218 -16.06 -8.59 -8.17
CA SER A 218 -15.02 -7.67 -8.63
C SER A 218 -15.51 -6.23 -8.56
N ILE A 219 -16.71 -5.96 -9.07
CA ILE A 219 -17.32 -4.62 -9.02
C ILE A 219 -17.57 -4.20 -7.56
N ASN A 220 -18.16 -5.08 -6.76
CA ASN A 220 -18.50 -4.79 -5.36
C ASN A 220 -17.27 -4.54 -4.47
N CYS A 221 -16.15 -5.21 -4.73
CA CYS A 221 -14.91 -5.05 -3.98
C CYS A 221 -14.00 -3.92 -4.51
N ARG A 222 -14.35 -3.28 -5.64
CA ARG A 222 -13.49 -2.31 -6.30
C ARG A 222 -13.08 -1.16 -5.38
N SER A 223 -14.01 -0.56 -4.64
CA SER A 223 -13.70 0.56 -3.74
C SER A 223 -12.70 0.17 -2.66
N LEU A 224 -12.90 -0.97 -2.00
CA LEU A 224 -11.98 -1.49 -0.97
C LEU A 224 -10.58 -1.76 -1.52
N MET A 225 -10.49 -2.33 -2.73
CA MET A 225 -9.21 -2.54 -3.40
C MET A 225 -8.51 -1.20 -3.72
N LEU A 226 -9.24 -0.20 -4.21
CA LEU A 226 -8.67 1.12 -4.50
C LEU A 226 -8.23 1.84 -3.22
N GLU A 227 -8.99 1.72 -2.13
CA GLU A 227 -8.59 2.24 -0.82
C GLU A 227 -7.26 1.62 -0.35
N GLN A 228 -7.09 0.30 -0.49
CA GLN A 228 -5.82 -0.37 -0.16
C GLN A 228 -4.66 0.11 -1.03
N LEU A 229 -4.86 0.23 -2.35
CA LEU A 229 -3.82 0.75 -3.24
C LEU A 229 -3.46 2.20 -2.93
N SER A 230 -4.42 3.00 -2.48
CA SER A 230 -4.15 4.37 -2.02
C SER A 230 -3.25 4.41 -0.79
N ILE A 231 -3.44 3.50 0.16
CA ILE A 231 -2.59 3.38 1.35
C ILE A 231 -1.20 2.85 0.97
N LEU A 232 -1.13 1.82 0.11
CA LEU A 232 0.13 1.20 -0.28
C LEU A 232 1.00 2.12 -1.16
N LYS A 233 0.38 3.05 -1.90
CA LYS A 233 0.99 3.99 -2.85
C LYS A 233 2.10 3.34 -3.72
N PRO A 234 1.81 2.25 -4.46
CA PRO A 234 2.84 1.56 -5.24
C PRO A 234 3.37 2.37 -6.42
N LYS A 235 4.64 2.14 -6.77
CA LYS A 235 5.24 2.68 -8.02
C LYS A 235 4.76 1.91 -9.24
N LEU A 236 4.55 0.60 -9.09
CA LEU A 236 4.05 -0.31 -10.13
C LEU A 236 3.03 -1.29 -9.55
N ILE A 237 1.90 -1.40 -10.22
CA ILE A 237 0.90 -2.43 -9.97
C ILE A 237 1.02 -3.49 -11.06
N ILE A 238 1.16 -4.76 -10.69
CA ILE A 238 1.11 -5.87 -11.65
C ILE A 238 -0.19 -6.64 -11.44
N THR A 239 -1.08 -6.60 -12.44
CA THR A 239 -2.37 -7.30 -12.36
C THR A 239 -2.27 -8.72 -12.92
N LEU A 240 -2.76 -9.68 -12.15
CA LEU A 240 -2.68 -11.10 -12.50
C LEU A 240 -3.98 -11.55 -13.19
N GLY A 241 -4.07 -11.37 -14.50
CA GLY A 241 -5.23 -11.76 -15.30
C GLY A 241 -6.26 -10.65 -15.55
N GLU A 242 -7.36 -11.03 -16.21
CA GLU A 242 -8.28 -10.07 -16.84
C GLU A 242 -9.14 -9.29 -15.84
N PHE A 243 -9.70 -9.95 -14.83
CA PHE A 243 -10.59 -9.32 -13.86
C PHE A 243 -9.92 -8.19 -13.05
N PRO A 244 -8.77 -8.38 -12.38
CA PRO A 244 -8.07 -7.28 -11.71
C PRO A 244 -7.68 -6.17 -12.69
N THR A 245 -7.31 -6.52 -13.92
CA THR A 245 -7.00 -5.55 -14.97
C THR A 245 -8.20 -4.68 -15.34
N ARG A 246 -9.36 -5.28 -15.61
CA ARG A 246 -10.60 -4.53 -15.89
C ARG A 246 -11.05 -3.68 -14.70
N ASN A 247 -10.73 -4.12 -13.49
CA ASN A 247 -11.03 -3.39 -12.26
C ASN A 247 -10.09 -2.20 -12.00
N LEU A 248 -8.94 -2.13 -12.66
CA LEU A 248 -7.98 -1.04 -12.45
C LEU A 248 -7.88 -0.12 -13.66
N LEU A 249 -7.93 -0.65 -14.88
CA LEU A 249 -7.97 0.19 -16.07
C LEU A 249 -9.30 0.95 -16.13
N ASN A 250 -9.21 2.25 -16.44
CA ASN A 250 -10.36 3.16 -16.55
C ASN A 250 -10.98 3.18 -17.96
N PHE A 251 -10.46 2.36 -18.88
CA PHE A 251 -10.96 2.20 -20.25
C PHE A 251 -11.36 0.75 -20.55
N LYS A 252 -12.23 0.58 -21.54
CA LYS A 252 -12.68 -0.75 -21.99
C LYS A 252 -11.76 -1.29 -23.08
N PHE A 253 -11.53 -2.59 -23.07
CA PHE A 253 -10.83 -3.33 -24.11
C PHE A 253 -11.60 -4.60 -24.49
N SER A 254 -11.53 -4.98 -25.75
CA SER A 254 -12.25 -6.12 -26.33
C SER A 254 -11.60 -7.45 -25.96
N LYS A 255 -10.30 -7.62 -26.22
CA LYS A 255 -9.56 -8.83 -25.85
C LYS A 255 -8.52 -8.50 -24.78
N PHE A 256 -8.33 -9.39 -23.81
CA PHE A 256 -7.32 -9.20 -22.77
C PHE A 256 -5.89 -9.11 -23.35
N SER A 257 -5.61 -9.84 -24.42
CA SER A 257 -4.33 -9.75 -25.14
C SER A 257 -4.00 -8.37 -25.69
N ASP A 258 -5.00 -7.50 -25.88
CA ASP A 258 -4.79 -6.16 -26.41
C ASP A 258 -4.09 -5.26 -25.38
N VAL A 259 -4.21 -5.60 -24.09
CA VAL A 259 -3.64 -4.81 -22.99
C VAL A 259 -2.44 -5.44 -22.28
N VAL A 260 -2.30 -6.75 -22.33
CA VAL A 260 -1.22 -7.48 -21.64
C VAL A 260 0.17 -7.04 -22.13
N GLY A 261 1.10 -6.84 -21.19
CA GLY A 261 2.50 -6.49 -21.46
C GLY A 261 2.79 -5.01 -21.70
N ASN A 262 1.75 -4.17 -21.70
CA ASN A 262 1.87 -2.71 -21.79
C ASN A 262 1.69 -2.06 -20.41
N ILE A 263 2.45 -1.01 -20.15
CA ILE A 263 2.30 -0.19 -18.93
C ILE A 263 1.29 0.92 -19.22
N TYR A 264 0.28 1.05 -18.37
CA TYR A 264 -0.72 2.12 -18.41
C TYR A 264 -0.59 3.02 -17.20
N GLU A 265 -0.76 4.32 -17.39
CA GLU A 265 -0.86 5.28 -16.29
C GLU A 265 -2.33 5.61 -16.04
N VAL A 266 -2.83 5.24 -14.85
CA VAL A 266 -4.22 5.45 -14.43
C VAL A 266 -4.22 5.95 -13.00
N ASP A 267 -4.87 7.09 -12.75
CA ASP A 267 -5.02 7.69 -11.42
C ASP A 267 -3.69 7.83 -10.65
N GLY A 268 -2.60 8.13 -11.37
CA GLY A 268 -1.26 8.28 -10.81
C GLY A 268 -0.47 6.97 -10.62
N TYR A 269 -1.04 5.83 -10.99
CA TYR A 269 -0.38 4.51 -10.90
C TYR A 269 0.07 4.00 -12.26
N LYS A 270 1.25 3.38 -12.30
CA LYS A 270 1.66 2.51 -13.41
C LYS A 270 1.07 1.12 -13.22
N ILE A 271 0.36 0.62 -14.21
CA ILE A 271 -0.29 -0.70 -14.18
C ILE A 271 0.25 -1.54 -15.32
N LEU A 272 0.79 -2.71 -15.00
CA LEU A 272 1.26 -3.72 -15.95
C LEU A 272 0.37 -4.97 -15.87
N PRO A 273 -0.52 -5.19 -16.86
CA PRO A 273 -1.28 -6.41 -16.96
C PRO A 273 -0.43 -7.57 -17.45
N ILE A 274 -0.50 -8.71 -16.76
CA ILE A 274 0.10 -9.97 -17.20
C ILE A 274 -0.96 -11.07 -17.33
N TYR A 275 -0.66 -12.11 -18.08
CA TYR A 275 -1.50 -13.31 -18.07
C TYR A 275 -1.48 -13.95 -16.68
N HIS A 276 -2.62 -14.51 -16.26
CA HIS A 276 -2.73 -15.12 -14.94
C HIS A 276 -1.69 -16.27 -14.78
N PRO A 277 -0.91 -16.32 -13.68
CA PRO A 277 0.23 -17.23 -13.53
C PRO A 277 -0.15 -18.71 -13.27
N SER A 278 -1.44 -19.02 -13.12
CA SER A 278 -1.91 -20.41 -13.04
C SER A 278 -1.42 -21.24 -14.23
N PRO A 279 -0.87 -22.45 -14.03
CA PRO A 279 -0.39 -23.30 -15.12
C PRO A 279 -1.50 -23.79 -16.05
N ILE A 280 -2.77 -23.73 -15.62
CA ILE A 280 -3.93 -24.06 -16.46
C ILE A 280 -4.16 -22.97 -17.52
N SER A 281 -3.67 -21.75 -17.29
CA SER A 281 -3.73 -20.68 -18.29
C SER A 281 -2.74 -20.97 -19.42
N PRO A 282 -3.20 -21.13 -20.68
CA PRO A 282 -2.35 -21.52 -21.80
C PRO A 282 -1.24 -20.50 -22.10
N LYS A 283 -1.43 -19.25 -21.68
CA LYS A 283 -0.51 -18.12 -21.88
C LYS A 283 0.31 -17.76 -20.63
N SER A 284 0.28 -18.59 -19.59
CA SER A 284 0.84 -18.28 -18.26
C SER A 284 2.34 -17.94 -18.28
N TYR A 285 3.23 -18.92 -18.32
CA TYR A 285 4.67 -18.65 -18.17
C TYR A 285 5.27 -18.08 -19.45
N LYS A 286 5.10 -18.80 -20.58
CA LYS A 286 5.78 -18.52 -21.85
C LYS A 286 5.52 -17.09 -22.35
N ASP A 287 4.27 -16.64 -22.31
CA ASP A 287 3.92 -15.31 -22.86
C ASP A 287 4.19 -14.18 -21.86
N ASN A 288 4.41 -14.49 -20.57
CA ASN A 288 4.83 -13.50 -19.59
C ASN A 288 6.35 -13.29 -19.56
N VAL A 289 7.18 -14.26 -19.99
CA VAL A 289 8.65 -14.10 -19.99
C VAL A 289 9.10 -12.82 -20.72
N PRO A 290 8.68 -12.53 -21.97
CA PRO A 290 9.10 -11.31 -22.66
C PRO A 290 8.66 -10.02 -21.96
N ILE A 291 7.54 -10.08 -21.22
CA ILE A 291 7.04 -8.93 -20.44
C ILE A 291 8.00 -8.63 -19.28
N PHE A 292 8.46 -9.66 -18.56
CA PHE A 292 9.39 -9.50 -17.45
C PHE A 292 10.81 -9.17 -17.92
N GLU A 293 11.26 -9.69 -19.05
CA GLU A 293 12.52 -9.28 -19.68
C GLU A 293 12.50 -7.79 -20.03
N LYS A 294 11.40 -7.29 -20.61
CA LYS A 294 11.21 -5.86 -20.87
C LYS A 294 11.15 -5.05 -19.58
N LEU A 295 10.44 -5.53 -18.56
CA LEU A 295 10.33 -4.87 -17.27
C LEU A 295 11.69 -4.72 -16.59
N ASN A 296 12.55 -5.73 -16.67
CA ASN A 296 13.91 -5.71 -16.11
C ASN A 296 14.79 -4.60 -16.69
N LEU A 297 14.50 -4.13 -17.91
CA LEU A 297 15.23 -3.01 -18.53
C LEU A 297 14.75 -1.63 -18.05
N THR A 298 13.66 -1.59 -17.28
CA THR A 298 12.98 -0.36 -16.86
C THR A 298 12.89 -0.17 -15.34
N LEU A 299 13.23 -1.20 -14.56
CA LEU A 299 13.34 -1.16 -13.10
C LEU A 299 14.73 -0.68 -12.67
#